data_AF-A0A7K2NX13-F1
#
_entry.id   AF-A0A7K2NX13-F1
#
_cell.length_a   1.000
_cell.length_b   1.000
_cell.length_c   1.000
_cell.angle_alpha   90.00
_cell.angle_beta   90.00
_cell.angle_gamma   90.00
#
_symmetry.space_group_name_H-M   'P 1'
#
loop_
_entity.id
_entity.type
_entity.pdbx_description
1 polymer ?
#
loop_
_entity_poly.entity_id
_entity_poly.type
_entity_poly.pdbx_seq_one_letter_code
_entity_poly.pdbx_strand_id
1 'polypeptide(L)'
;MRNPSLTPRRSPALLGILALLTALLSLWSQPASAAPAGQVLASPDLAAHPQGDDSYPRAVRLDHDGSAGQTMLATYARREQGATNTLPVHRSTDGGRTWSAAPISTITSHTPGWDIEAPVLYEVPRTANGLNQGDLLAAGTAWQAGDYTTQRVEVFKSTDHGQSWQYLSDCTRTSGLPDTIGHGIWEPWFLLAPDNTLACFISDERPANSPTNNQVIGHYTSTDGGRTWSGTLTQDVAFPADNLARPGMSIVVPLPDGRFMMAYEMCRDATDADHACEVYTKTSPD
;
A
#
# COMPACT_ATOMS: atom_id res chain seq x y z
N MET A 1 -70.05 -1.90 -30.51
CA MET A 1 -68.90 -2.58 -31.16
C MET A 1 -67.69 -2.41 -30.25
N ARG A 2 -67.28 -3.45 -29.53
CA ARG A 2 -66.11 -3.45 -28.64
C ARG A 2 -64.94 -4.08 -29.41
N ASN A 3 -63.83 -3.37 -29.54
CA ASN A 3 -62.56 -3.93 -30.03
C ASN A 3 -61.95 -4.84 -28.95
N PRO A 4 -61.52 -6.07 -29.28
CA PRO A 4 -60.77 -6.89 -28.34
C PRO A 4 -59.30 -6.48 -28.34
N SER A 5 -58.74 -6.36 -27.15
CA SER A 5 -57.32 -6.19 -26.87
C SER A 5 -56.55 -7.46 -27.23
N LEU A 6 -55.52 -7.32 -28.06
CA LEU A 6 -54.53 -8.36 -28.33
C LEU A 6 -53.48 -8.37 -27.22
N THR A 7 -53.60 -9.30 -26.28
CA THR A 7 -52.51 -9.66 -25.37
C THR A 7 -51.48 -10.51 -26.12
N PRO A 8 -50.18 -10.15 -26.12
CA PRO A 8 -49.16 -10.95 -26.80
C PRO A 8 -48.95 -12.25 -26.02
N ARG A 9 -49.31 -13.38 -26.63
CA ARG A 9 -48.95 -14.72 -26.15
C ARG A 9 -47.43 -14.86 -26.21
N ARG A 10 -46.76 -14.73 -25.05
CA ARG A 10 -45.36 -15.15 -24.89
C ARG A 10 -45.30 -16.66 -25.12
N SER A 11 -44.67 -17.06 -26.22
CA SER A 11 -44.54 -18.47 -26.58
C SER A 11 -43.60 -19.16 -25.59
N PRO A 12 -44.01 -20.23 -24.89
CA PRO A 12 -43.17 -20.96 -23.93
C PRO A 12 -41.92 -21.56 -24.58
N ALA A 13 -41.90 -21.69 -25.90
CA ALA A 13 -40.74 -22.11 -26.68
C ALA A 13 -39.55 -21.12 -26.60
N LEU A 14 -39.80 -19.80 -26.50
CA LEU A 14 -38.73 -18.80 -26.42
C LEU A 14 -38.02 -18.82 -25.05
N LEU A 15 -38.76 -19.10 -23.97
CA LEU A 15 -38.19 -19.26 -22.63
C LEU A 15 -37.37 -20.55 -22.50
N GLY A 16 -37.78 -21.64 -23.18
CA GLY A 16 -37.02 -22.89 -23.20
C GLY A 16 -35.68 -22.78 -23.94
N ILE A 17 -35.64 -22.05 -25.06
CA ILE A 17 -34.40 -21.84 -25.84
C ILE A 17 -33.40 -20.97 -25.06
N LEU A 18 -33.87 -19.93 -24.35
CA LEU A 18 -33.01 -19.07 -23.54
C LEU A 18 -32.44 -19.79 -22.31
N ALA A 19 -33.21 -20.69 -21.70
CA ALA A 19 -32.75 -21.54 -20.59
C ALA A 19 -31.75 -22.62 -21.02
N LEU A 20 -31.86 -23.15 -22.25
CA LEU A 20 -30.85 -24.06 -22.80
C LEU A 20 -29.54 -23.34 -23.14
N LEU A 21 -29.59 -22.11 -23.67
CA LEU A 21 -28.41 -21.30 -23.97
C LEU A 21 -27.62 -20.91 -22.71
N THR A 22 -28.28 -20.57 -21.61
CA THR A 22 -27.61 -20.29 -20.33
C THR A 22 -27.03 -21.55 -19.68
N ALA A 23 -27.69 -22.71 -19.83
CA ALA A 23 -27.17 -24.00 -19.37
C ALA A 23 -25.99 -24.52 -20.23
N LEU A 24 -25.93 -24.15 -21.51
CA LEU A 24 -24.80 -24.46 -22.39
C LEU A 24 -23.58 -23.55 -22.13
N LEU A 25 -23.81 -22.31 -21.69
CA LEU A 25 -22.75 -21.36 -21.31
C LEU A 25 -22.12 -21.68 -19.94
N SER A 26 -22.84 -22.31 -19.02
CA SER A 26 -22.30 -22.74 -17.72
C SER A 26 -21.44 -24.02 -17.79
N LEU A 27 -21.45 -24.73 -18.93
CA LEU A 27 -20.60 -25.90 -19.19
C LEU A 27 -19.21 -25.54 -19.73
N TRP A 28 -18.94 -24.25 -19.94
CA TRP A 28 -17.67 -23.71 -20.47
C TRP A 28 -16.88 -22.92 -19.41
N SER A 29 -17.16 -23.14 -18.13
CA SER A 29 -16.24 -22.72 -17.08
C SER A 29 -14.96 -23.53 -17.23
N GLN A 30 -13.90 -22.88 -17.72
CA GLN A 30 -12.57 -23.45 -17.66
C GLN A 30 -12.31 -23.81 -16.19
N PRO A 31 -11.84 -25.04 -15.88
CA PRO A 31 -11.46 -25.36 -14.53
C PRO A 31 -10.48 -24.28 -14.06
N ALA A 32 -10.72 -23.72 -12.89
CA ALA A 32 -9.77 -22.80 -12.27
C ALA A 32 -8.48 -23.59 -12.02
N SER A 33 -7.53 -23.49 -12.96
CA SER A 33 -6.19 -24.00 -12.73
C SER A 33 -5.57 -23.13 -11.65
N ALA A 34 -4.87 -23.75 -10.70
CA ALA A 34 -3.94 -23.00 -9.88
C ALA A 34 -3.03 -22.19 -10.82
N ALA A 35 -2.80 -20.92 -10.50
CA ALA A 35 -1.78 -20.16 -11.19
C ALA A 35 -0.47 -20.95 -11.11
N PRO A 36 0.32 -21.02 -12.19
CA PRO A 36 1.64 -21.65 -12.11
C PRO A 36 2.45 -20.99 -10.99
N ALA A 37 3.38 -21.73 -10.40
CA ALA A 37 4.28 -21.17 -9.39
C ALA A 37 4.93 -19.89 -9.96
N GLY A 38 4.83 -18.80 -9.20
CA GLY A 38 5.45 -17.53 -9.58
C GLY A 38 6.97 -17.65 -9.65
N GLN A 39 7.60 -16.75 -10.40
CA GLN A 39 9.06 -16.61 -10.38
C GLN A 39 9.46 -15.65 -9.26
N VAL A 40 10.57 -15.93 -8.59
CA VAL A 40 11.17 -14.99 -7.62
C VAL A 40 11.61 -13.75 -8.39
N LEU A 41 11.06 -12.59 -8.03
CA LEU A 41 11.40 -11.31 -8.66
C LEU A 41 12.85 -10.91 -8.34
N ALA A 42 13.21 -10.99 -7.07
CA ALA A 42 14.52 -10.63 -6.55
C ALA A 42 14.84 -11.44 -5.30
N SER A 43 16.13 -11.67 -5.09
CA SER A 43 16.68 -12.25 -3.88
C SER A 43 18.08 -11.68 -3.68
N PRO A 44 18.50 -11.41 -2.44
CA PRO A 44 19.84 -10.91 -2.16
C PRO A 44 20.91 -11.94 -2.60
N ASP A 45 22.05 -11.47 -3.09
CA ASP A 45 23.24 -12.31 -3.24
C ASP A 45 23.84 -12.58 -1.86
N LEU A 46 23.36 -13.65 -1.21
CA LEU A 46 23.79 -14.04 0.13
C LEU A 46 25.24 -14.54 0.18
N ALA A 47 25.86 -14.85 -0.95
CA ALA A 47 27.28 -15.20 -0.98
C ALA A 47 28.16 -13.95 -0.86
N ALA A 48 27.77 -12.86 -1.52
CA ALA A 48 28.44 -11.56 -1.42
C ALA A 48 28.03 -10.78 -0.16
N HIS A 49 26.76 -10.88 0.25
CA HIS A 49 26.14 -10.15 1.35
C HIS A 49 25.39 -11.11 2.27
N PRO A 50 26.07 -11.76 3.24
CA PRO A 50 25.44 -12.78 4.07
C PRO A 50 24.26 -12.31 4.95
N GLN A 51 24.14 -11.00 5.17
CA GLN A 51 23.03 -10.37 5.88
C GLN A 51 22.04 -9.67 4.94
N GLY A 52 22.23 -9.81 3.62
CA GLY A 52 21.42 -9.14 2.62
C GLY A 52 19.95 -9.54 2.75
N ASP A 53 19.08 -8.56 2.60
CA ASP A 53 17.64 -8.73 2.80
C ASP A 53 16.87 -7.99 1.71
N ASP A 54 16.01 -8.71 1.00
CA ASP A 54 14.99 -8.16 0.11
C ASP A 54 13.62 -8.47 0.73
N SER A 55 13.04 -7.49 1.41
CA SER A 55 11.82 -7.66 2.22
C SER A 55 10.79 -6.57 1.96
N TYR A 56 9.63 -6.67 2.63
CA TYR A 56 8.56 -5.69 2.55
C TYR A 56 8.08 -5.45 1.10
N PRO A 57 7.71 -6.52 0.35
CA PRO A 57 7.29 -6.35 -1.03
C PRO A 57 6.02 -5.51 -1.12
N ARG A 58 5.95 -4.67 -2.16
CA ARG A 58 4.76 -3.92 -2.58
C ARG A 58 4.62 -3.98 -4.09
N ALA A 59 3.38 -3.98 -4.55
CA ALA A 59 3.08 -3.87 -5.97
C ALA A 59 1.85 -2.99 -6.19
N VAL A 60 1.81 -2.33 -7.33
CA VAL A 60 0.67 -1.52 -7.80
C VAL A 60 0.43 -1.81 -9.27
N ARG A 61 -0.84 -1.96 -9.65
CA ARG A 61 -1.25 -1.99 -11.06
C ARG A 61 -1.45 -0.56 -11.52
N LEU A 62 -1.01 -0.24 -12.73
CA LEU A 62 -1.25 1.07 -13.32
C LEU A 62 -2.52 1.03 -14.15
N ASP A 63 -3.59 1.60 -13.62
CA ASP A 63 -4.91 1.71 -14.25
C ASP A 63 -5.02 2.92 -15.18
N HIS A 64 -4.10 3.88 -15.07
CA HIS A 64 -4.13 5.14 -15.81
C HIS A 64 -2.92 5.34 -16.73
N ASP A 65 -2.20 4.26 -17.07
CA ASP A 65 -1.03 4.32 -17.95
C ASP A 65 -1.35 4.25 -19.46
N GLY A 66 -2.63 4.16 -19.82
CA GLY A 66 -3.10 4.01 -21.19
C GLY A 66 -2.96 2.60 -21.78
N SER A 67 -2.52 1.61 -20.99
CA SER A 67 -2.46 0.20 -21.38
C SER A 67 -3.81 -0.51 -21.19
N ALA A 68 -3.89 -1.78 -21.59
CA ALA A 68 -5.05 -2.64 -21.33
C ALA A 68 -5.16 -3.11 -19.86
N GLY A 69 -4.62 -2.34 -18.90
CA GLY A 69 -4.61 -2.67 -17.47
C GLY A 69 -3.69 -3.84 -17.12
N GLN A 70 -2.56 -3.99 -17.81
CA GLN A 70 -1.59 -5.07 -17.57
C GLN A 70 -0.24 -4.60 -17.04
N THR A 71 -0.01 -3.28 -17.01
CA THR A 71 1.21 -2.75 -16.40
C THR A 71 1.13 -2.87 -14.89
N MET A 72 2.19 -3.39 -14.29
CA MET A 72 2.37 -3.42 -12.84
C MET A 72 3.77 -2.93 -12.49
N LEU A 73 3.88 -2.25 -11.35
CA LEU A 73 5.15 -1.95 -10.70
C LEU A 73 5.27 -2.75 -9.42
N ALA A 74 6.49 -3.19 -9.09
CA ALA A 74 6.80 -3.84 -7.82
C ALA A 74 8.06 -3.23 -7.22
N THR A 75 8.10 -3.14 -5.91
CA THR A 75 9.24 -2.68 -5.13
C THR A 75 9.35 -3.48 -3.84
N TYR A 76 10.49 -3.35 -3.17
CA TYR A 76 10.83 -3.99 -1.90
C TYR A 76 11.92 -3.16 -1.22
N ALA A 77 12.10 -3.33 0.08
CA ALA A 77 13.26 -2.79 0.79
C ALA A 77 14.48 -3.67 0.48
N ARG A 78 15.46 -3.10 -0.22
CA ARG A 78 16.76 -3.74 -0.48
C ARG A 78 17.76 -3.29 0.58
N ARG A 79 18.09 -4.17 1.52
CA ARG A 79 18.87 -3.83 2.72
C ARG A 79 20.14 -4.67 2.86
N GLU A 80 21.13 -4.11 3.56
CA GLU A 80 22.35 -4.82 3.98
C GLU A 80 23.18 -5.41 2.83
N GLN A 81 23.18 -4.74 1.66
CA GLN A 81 23.89 -5.18 0.45
C GLN A 81 25.07 -4.27 0.07
N GLY A 82 25.77 -3.74 1.08
CA GLY A 82 27.03 -2.99 0.90
C GLY A 82 26.88 -1.51 0.49
N ALA A 83 25.66 -0.97 0.54
CA ALA A 83 25.35 0.45 0.34
C ALA A 83 24.10 0.82 1.18
N THR A 84 23.78 2.10 1.26
CA THR A 84 22.53 2.57 1.87
C THR A 84 21.33 1.86 1.24
N ASN A 85 20.36 1.50 2.07
CA ASN A 85 19.17 0.78 1.66
C ASN A 85 18.38 1.58 0.61
N THR A 86 17.77 0.86 -0.33
CA THR A 86 17.05 1.46 -1.46
C THR A 86 15.75 0.74 -1.75
N LEU A 87 14.88 1.37 -2.54
CA LEU A 87 13.64 0.78 -3.04
C LEU A 87 13.75 0.63 -4.57
N PRO A 88 14.27 -0.49 -5.10
CA PRO A 88 14.27 -0.75 -6.53
C PRO A 88 12.83 -0.91 -7.06
N VAL A 89 12.56 -0.42 -8.26
CA VAL A 89 11.24 -0.54 -8.90
C VAL A 89 11.36 -1.39 -10.16
N HIS A 90 10.68 -2.53 -10.18
CA HIS A 90 10.57 -3.40 -11.35
C HIS A 90 9.24 -3.19 -12.06
N ARG A 91 9.19 -3.48 -13.35
CA ARG A 91 7.98 -3.34 -14.17
C ARG A 91 7.60 -4.64 -14.86
N SER A 92 6.31 -4.91 -14.87
CA SER A 92 5.66 -5.95 -15.68
C SER A 92 4.73 -5.26 -16.70
N THR A 93 4.56 -5.87 -17.87
CA THR A 93 3.58 -5.45 -18.90
C THR A 93 2.53 -6.51 -19.20
N ASP A 94 2.55 -7.62 -18.47
CA ASP A 94 1.72 -8.80 -18.74
C ASP A 94 0.95 -9.27 -17.48
N GLY A 95 0.60 -8.34 -16.60
CA GLY A 95 -0.16 -8.63 -15.38
C GLY A 95 0.63 -9.38 -14.31
N GLY A 96 1.95 -9.19 -14.26
CA GLY A 96 2.85 -9.72 -13.23
C GLY A 96 3.40 -11.10 -13.55
N ARG A 97 3.22 -11.60 -14.78
CA ARG A 97 3.72 -12.92 -15.19
C ARG A 97 5.23 -12.88 -15.44
N THR A 98 5.72 -11.81 -16.05
CA THR A 98 7.15 -11.55 -16.24
C THR A 98 7.49 -10.13 -15.82
N TRP A 99 8.71 -9.95 -15.33
CA TRP A 99 9.21 -8.67 -14.82
C TRP A 99 10.50 -8.27 -15.52
N SER A 100 10.79 -6.97 -15.51
CA SER A 100 12.06 -6.44 -16.02
C SER A 100 13.25 -7.09 -15.31
N ALA A 101 14.24 -7.54 -16.10
CA ALA A 101 15.44 -8.22 -15.60
C ALA A 101 16.29 -7.35 -14.66
N ALA A 102 16.16 -6.03 -14.75
CA ALA A 102 16.72 -5.06 -13.83
C ALA A 102 15.62 -4.08 -13.39
N PRO A 103 15.80 -3.37 -12.25
CA PRO A 103 14.92 -2.27 -11.88
C PRO A 103 14.88 -1.23 -13.00
N ILE A 104 13.69 -0.71 -13.33
CA ILE A 104 13.52 0.41 -14.26
C ILE A 104 13.93 1.74 -13.63
N SER A 105 13.85 1.81 -12.30
CA SER A 105 14.30 2.93 -11.48
C SER A 105 14.62 2.44 -10.07
N THR A 106 15.18 3.32 -9.24
CA THR A 106 15.48 3.03 -7.84
C THR A 106 15.22 4.30 -7.04
N ILE A 107 14.41 4.19 -5.98
CA ILE A 107 14.16 5.27 -5.04
C ILE A 107 15.20 5.15 -3.93
N THR A 108 15.88 6.26 -3.65
CA THR A 108 16.84 6.40 -2.54
C THR A 108 16.32 7.47 -1.60
N SER A 109 16.77 7.47 -0.34
CA SER A 109 16.44 8.58 0.56
C SER A 109 16.87 9.92 -0.07
N HIS A 110 16.04 10.94 0.10
CA HIS A 110 16.37 12.32 -0.21
C HIS A 110 17.39 12.89 0.79
N THR A 111 17.36 12.40 2.02
CA THR A 111 18.33 12.74 3.05
C THR A 111 19.65 12.03 2.76
N PRO A 112 20.75 12.77 2.47
CA PRO A 112 21.99 12.14 2.01
C PRO A 112 22.59 11.18 3.04
N GLY A 113 22.91 9.96 2.59
CA GLY A 113 23.54 8.93 3.41
C GLY A 113 22.56 8.15 4.30
N TRP A 114 21.27 8.44 4.23
CA TRP A 114 20.24 7.67 4.94
C TRP A 114 19.77 6.47 4.11
N ASP A 115 19.37 5.44 4.84
CA ASP A 115 18.61 4.31 4.36
C ASP A 115 17.17 4.72 4.07
N ILE A 116 16.46 3.94 3.23
CA ILE A 116 15.02 4.03 3.08
C ILE A 116 14.41 2.62 3.00
N GLU A 117 13.32 2.40 3.75
CA GLU A 117 12.66 1.09 3.86
C GLU A 117 11.15 1.20 4.04
N ALA A 118 10.49 0.05 4.26
CA ALA A 118 9.03 -0.07 4.40
C ALA A 118 8.24 0.64 3.27
N PRO A 119 8.50 0.30 1.99
CA PRO A 119 7.96 1.05 0.87
C PRO A 119 6.43 1.00 0.77
N VAL A 120 5.88 1.97 0.05
CA VAL A 120 4.56 1.92 -0.59
C VAL A 120 4.63 2.50 -2.00
N LEU A 121 3.84 1.95 -2.92
CA LEU A 121 3.56 2.52 -4.23
C LEU A 121 2.05 2.76 -4.33
N TYR A 122 1.66 3.94 -4.82
CA TYR A 122 0.26 4.36 -4.92
C TYR A 122 0.03 5.10 -6.23
N GLU A 123 -0.92 4.64 -7.03
CA GLU A 123 -1.38 5.38 -8.21
C GLU A 123 -2.54 6.29 -7.82
N VAL A 124 -2.45 7.57 -8.21
CA VAL A 124 -3.50 8.55 -7.96
C VAL A 124 -4.72 8.21 -8.81
N PRO A 125 -5.87 7.86 -8.21
CA PRO A 125 -7.01 7.32 -8.96
C PRO A 125 -7.81 8.39 -9.71
N ARG A 126 -7.63 9.66 -9.35
CA ARG A 126 -8.31 10.81 -9.98
C ARG A 126 -7.58 12.11 -9.70
N THR A 127 -7.71 13.07 -10.61
CA THR A 127 -7.12 14.40 -10.45
C THR A 127 -7.73 15.12 -9.26
N ALA A 128 -6.90 15.55 -8.32
CA ALA A 128 -7.30 16.15 -7.05
C ALA A 128 -6.14 16.95 -6.45
N ASN A 129 -6.42 18.16 -5.95
CA ASN A 129 -5.52 18.93 -5.09
C ASN A 129 -4.04 19.00 -5.57
N GLY A 130 -3.82 19.17 -6.89
CA GLY A 130 -2.46 19.28 -7.45
C GLY A 130 -1.75 17.96 -7.76
N LEU A 131 -2.48 16.84 -7.69
CA LEU A 131 -2.13 15.54 -8.29
C LEU A 131 -3.02 15.29 -9.50
N ASN A 132 -2.44 14.74 -10.56
CA ASN A 132 -3.18 14.26 -11.73
C ASN A 132 -3.53 12.78 -11.56
N GLN A 133 -4.63 12.35 -12.16
CA GLN A 133 -4.90 10.93 -12.35
C GLN A 133 -3.71 10.25 -13.04
N GLY A 134 -3.26 9.11 -12.49
CA GLY A 134 -2.11 8.36 -13.00
C GLY A 134 -0.74 8.85 -12.54
N ASP A 135 -0.66 9.98 -11.83
CA ASP A 135 0.55 10.29 -11.06
C ASP A 135 0.80 9.14 -10.07
N LEU A 136 2.06 8.81 -9.83
CA LEU A 136 2.44 7.84 -8.81
C LEU A 136 3.02 8.56 -7.60
N LEU A 137 2.64 8.11 -6.42
CA LEU A 137 3.31 8.42 -5.18
C LEU A 137 4.05 7.17 -4.68
N ALA A 138 5.21 7.41 -4.09
CA ALA A 138 5.92 6.42 -3.30
C ALA A 138 6.30 7.04 -1.97
N ALA A 139 6.43 6.21 -0.94
CA ALA A 139 7.01 6.64 0.32
C ALA A 139 7.76 5.49 0.98
N GLY A 140 8.61 5.85 1.93
CA GLY A 140 9.31 4.93 2.81
C GLY A 140 9.80 5.65 4.07
N THR A 141 10.14 4.87 5.09
CA THR A 141 10.82 5.39 6.29
C THR A 141 12.29 5.57 5.95
N ALA A 142 12.74 6.81 5.92
CA ALA A 142 14.13 7.19 5.75
C ALA A 142 14.77 7.52 7.10
N TRP A 143 15.93 6.94 7.36
CA TRP A 143 16.67 7.10 8.60
C TRP A 143 18.11 6.59 8.45
N GLN A 144 18.96 6.86 9.45
CA GLN A 144 20.26 6.21 9.53
C GLN A 144 20.08 4.90 10.33
N ALA A 145 20.20 3.74 9.67
CA ALA A 145 19.95 2.46 10.35
C ALA A 145 20.80 2.31 11.62
N GLY A 146 20.11 2.06 12.74
CA GLY A 146 20.70 1.98 14.08
C GLY A 146 20.73 3.29 14.87
N ASP A 147 20.32 4.43 14.30
CA ASP A 147 20.15 5.72 14.98
C ASP A 147 18.66 6.10 15.04
N TYR A 148 18.07 6.04 16.22
CA TYR A 148 16.63 6.29 16.43
C TYR A 148 16.31 7.77 16.70
N THR A 149 17.32 8.65 16.74
CA THR A 149 17.13 10.05 17.14
C THR A 149 16.36 10.88 16.11
N THR A 150 16.40 10.46 14.85
CA THR A 150 15.76 11.16 13.72
C THR A 150 15.28 10.17 12.66
N GLN A 151 14.07 10.41 12.13
CA GLN A 151 13.48 9.64 11.03
C GLN A 151 12.58 10.54 10.20
N ARG A 152 12.30 10.14 8.96
CA ARG A 152 11.35 10.80 8.05
C ARG A 152 10.53 9.75 7.32
N VAL A 153 9.25 10.01 7.13
CA VAL A 153 8.47 9.32 6.09
C VAL A 153 8.56 10.19 4.84
N GLU A 154 9.54 9.90 3.99
CA GLU A 154 9.81 10.68 2.77
C GLU A 154 8.82 10.28 1.67
N VAL A 155 8.29 11.27 0.97
CA VAL A 155 7.32 11.11 -0.11
C VAL A 155 7.96 11.51 -1.43
N PHE A 156 7.77 10.66 -2.44
CA PHE A 156 8.26 10.85 -3.80
C PHE A 156 7.10 10.82 -4.78
N LYS A 157 7.26 11.51 -5.90
CA LYS A 157 6.29 11.56 -6.99
C LYS A 157 6.93 11.15 -8.31
N SER A 158 6.22 10.36 -9.10
CA SER A 158 6.54 10.07 -10.49
C SER A 158 5.37 10.49 -11.39
N THR A 159 5.69 11.09 -12.53
CA THR A 159 4.72 11.48 -13.58
C THR A 159 5.00 10.75 -14.90
N ASP A 160 5.86 9.74 -14.87
CA ASP A 160 6.35 8.99 -16.03
C ASP A 160 6.26 7.47 -15.80
N HIS A 161 5.22 7.06 -15.07
CA HIS A 161 4.91 5.66 -14.77
C HIS A 161 6.05 4.91 -14.06
N GLY A 162 6.75 5.60 -13.15
CA GLY A 162 7.79 5.03 -12.29
C GLY A 162 9.17 4.97 -12.92
N GLN A 163 9.41 5.62 -14.06
CA GLN A 163 10.74 5.70 -14.69
C GLN A 163 11.67 6.65 -13.94
N SER A 164 11.14 7.72 -13.36
CA SER A 164 11.87 8.63 -12.48
C SER A 164 11.02 9.08 -11.30
N TRP A 165 11.69 9.40 -10.20
CA TRP A 165 11.07 9.81 -8.94
C TRP A 165 11.69 11.11 -8.46
N GLN A 166 10.84 12.05 -8.05
CA GLN A 166 11.25 13.32 -7.46
C GLN A 166 10.79 13.36 -6.01
N TYR A 167 11.69 13.75 -5.11
CA TYR A 167 11.29 14.05 -3.73
C TYR A 167 10.22 15.14 -3.73
N LEU A 168 9.16 14.91 -2.97
CA LEU A 168 8.01 15.79 -2.86
C LEU A 168 7.96 16.49 -1.49
N SER A 169 8.02 15.72 -0.40
CA SER A 169 7.91 16.22 0.97
C SER A 169 8.27 15.14 1.99
N ASP A 170 8.21 15.50 3.28
CA ASP A 170 8.09 14.52 4.37
C ASP A 170 6.62 14.49 4.79
N CYS A 171 5.99 13.32 4.78
CA CYS A 171 4.66 13.11 5.38
C CYS A 171 4.69 13.43 6.88
N THR A 172 5.74 12.95 7.55
CA THR A 172 6.08 13.33 8.91
C THR A 172 7.57 13.10 9.15
N ARG A 173 8.07 13.67 10.24
CA ARG A 173 9.46 13.53 10.66
C ARG A 173 9.58 13.56 12.17
N THR A 174 10.69 13.02 12.68
CA THR A 174 11.07 13.09 14.08
C THR A 174 12.43 13.77 14.23
N SER A 175 12.68 14.34 15.40
CA SER A 175 13.98 14.86 15.76
C SER A 175 14.19 14.87 17.27
N GLY A 176 15.44 14.61 17.69
CA GLY A 176 15.83 14.65 19.10
C GLY A 176 15.16 13.57 19.97
N LEU A 177 14.75 12.47 19.35
CA LEU A 177 14.25 11.31 20.09
C LEU A 177 15.40 10.64 20.87
N PRO A 178 15.10 9.91 21.95
CA PRO A 178 16.08 9.01 22.55
C PRO A 178 16.62 8.02 21.51
N ASP A 179 17.93 7.78 21.53
CA ASP A 179 18.57 6.81 20.64
C ASP A 179 18.37 5.36 21.16
N THR A 180 17.11 4.96 21.22
CA THR A 180 16.66 3.64 21.69
C THR A 180 15.47 3.18 20.87
N ILE A 181 15.29 1.86 20.79
CA ILE A 181 14.13 1.23 20.15
C ILE A 181 12.82 1.74 20.79
N GLY A 182 11.75 1.85 19.99
CA GLY A 182 10.41 2.17 20.46
C GLY A 182 9.98 3.61 20.26
N HIS A 183 10.58 4.33 19.31
CA HIS A 183 10.23 5.73 18.99
C HIS A 183 10.09 6.00 17.49
N GLY A 184 10.11 4.96 16.66
CA GLY A 184 10.09 5.12 15.22
C GLY A 184 8.72 5.45 14.63
N ILE A 185 8.78 5.90 13.38
CA ILE A 185 7.64 6.14 12.48
C ILE A 185 7.79 5.24 11.25
N TRP A 186 6.81 4.38 11.02
CA TRP A 186 6.96 3.24 10.13
C TRP A 186 5.81 3.12 9.14
N GLU A 187 6.06 2.35 8.07
CA GLU A 187 5.03 1.66 7.28
C GLU A 187 3.99 2.60 6.62
N PRO A 188 4.44 3.55 5.78
CA PRO A 188 3.52 4.47 5.11
C PRO A 188 2.47 3.75 4.25
N TRP A 189 1.25 4.29 4.24
CA TRP A 189 0.19 3.91 3.29
C TRP A 189 -0.57 5.15 2.82
N PHE A 190 -0.93 5.21 1.53
CA PHE A 190 -1.67 6.34 0.97
C PHE A 190 -3.12 6.00 0.67
N LEU A 191 -3.99 7.01 0.83
CA LEU A 191 -5.38 6.97 0.38
C LEU A 191 -5.81 8.36 -0.07
N LEU A 192 -6.41 8.47 -1.27
CA LEU A 192 -7.09 9.69 -1.68
C LEU A 192 -8.58 9.61 -1.32
N ALA A 193 -8.95 10.20 -0.18
CA ALA A 193 -10.29 10.18 0.38
C ALA A 193 -11.30 10.90 -0.54
N PRO A 194 -12.62 10.62 -0.46
CA PRO A 194 -13.63 11.13 -1.40
C PRO A 194 -13.72 12.65 -1.50
N ASP A 195 -13.37 13.35 -0.42
CA ASP A 195 -13.30 14.82 -0.33
C ASP A 195 -12.04 15.42 -1.01
N ASN A 196 -11.24 14.58 -1.66
CA ASN A 196 -9.97 14.87 -2.32
C ASN A 196 -8.79 15.14 -1.38
N THR A 197 -8.95 14.89 -0.08
CA THR A 197 -7.85 14.91 0.88
C THR A 197 -6.98 13.67 0.68
N LEU A 198 -5.66 13.87 0.57
CA LEU A 198 -4.70 12.77 0.57
C LEU A 198 -4.33 12.44 2.01
N ALA A 199 -4.52 11.19 2.43
CA ALA A 199 -4.07 10.67 3.71
C ALA A 199 -2.78 9.87 3.55
N CYS A 200 -1.85 10.04 4.49
CA CYS A 200 -0.65 9.24 4.68
C CYS A 200 -0.74 8.59 6.07
N PHE A 201 -1.06 7.31 6.11
CA PHE A 201 -1.11 6.50 7.32
C PHE A 201 0.28 6.03 7.69
N ILE A 202 0.55 5.92 8.99
CA ILE A 202 1.79 5.40 9.55
C ILE A 202 1.51 4.57 10.81
N SER A 203 2.45 3.71 11.15
CA SER A 203 2.62 3.19 12.51
C SER A 203 3.54 4.12 13.29
N ASP A 204 3.16 4.51 14.51
CA ASP A 204 3.84 5.55 15.28
C ASP A 204 4.12 5.09 16.72
N GLU A 205 5.39 4.94 17.06
CA GLU A 205 5.84 4.52 18.39
C GLU A 205 6.14 5.70 19.33
N ARG A 206 6.02 6.95 18.88
CA ARG A 206 6.28 8.11 19.75
C ARG A 206 5.45 8.14 21.04
N PRO A 207 4.23 7.58 21.11
CA PRO A 207 3.50 7.43 22.38
C PRO A 207 4.09 6.42 23.36
N ALA A 208 5.11 5.62 22.99
CA ALA A 208 5.72 4.65 23.89
C ALA A 208 6.22 5.29 25.19
N ASN A 209 6.20 4.52 26.27
CA ASN A 209 6.52 4.97 27.63
C ASN A 209 5.59 6.08 28.18
N SER A 210 4.44 6.31 27.55
CA SER A 210 3.34 7.08 28.12
C SER A 210 2.29 6.15 28.75
N PRO A 211 1.26 6.67 29.46
CA PRO A 211 0.16 5.86 29.98
C PRO A 211 -0.74 5.20 28.91
N THR A 212 -0.41 5.31 27.61
CA THR A 212 -1.13 4.70 26.49
C THR A 212 -0.32 3.56 25.85
N ASN A 213 -0.74 3.06 24.69
CA ASN A 213 -0.09 2.01 23.91
C ASN A 213 1.31 2.36 23.39
N ASN A 214 2.16 1.33 23.22
CA ASN A 214 3.55 1.44 22.74
C ASN A 214 3.68 1.84 21.27
N GLN A 215 2.62 1.65 20.48
CA GLN A 215 2.55 2.10 19.09
C GLN A 215 1.09 2.41 18.76
N VAL A 216 0.80 3.46 17.99
CA VAL A 216 -0.53 3.77 17.44
C VAL A 216 -0.51 3.63 15.93
N ILE A 217 -1.68 3.49 15.31
CA ILE A 217 -1.86 3.80 13.88
C ILE A 217 -2.55 5.14 13.79
N GLY A 218 -2.05 6.01 12.93
CA GLY A 218 -2.68 7.27 12.61
C GLY A 218 -2.33 7.74 11.21
N HIS A 219 -2.89 8.87 10.80
CA HIS A 219 -2.58 9.47 9.52
C HIS A 219 -2.40 10.98 9.60
N TYR A 220 -1.67 11.49 8.62
CA TYR A 220 -1.59 12.90 8.27
C TYR A 220 -2.40 13.18 7.01
N THR A 221 -2.99 14.36 6.91
CA THR A 221 -3.79 14.76 5.76
C THR A 221 -3.13 15.88 4.97
N SER A 222 -3.31 15.88 3.66
CA SER A 222 -2.83 16.90 2.74
C SER A 222 -3.94 17.36 1.79
N THR A 223 -4.05 18.67 1.62
CA THR A 223 -4.99 19.33 0.70
C THR A 223 -4.30 19.95 -0.51
N ASP A 224 -2.99 19.71 -0.68
CA ASP A 224 -2.15 20.23 -1.76
C ASP A 224 -1.33 19.14 -2.48
N GLY A 225 -1.83 17.90 -2.39
CA GLY A 225 -1.30 16.77 -3.16
C GLY A 225 -0.02 16.19 -2.56
N GLY A 226 0.12 16.26 -1.25
CA GLY A 226 1.26 15.76 -0.49
C GLY A 226 2.45 16.70 -0.45
N ARG A 227 2.28 18.01 -0.73
CA ARG A 227 3.38 18.99 -0.58
C ARG A 227 3.49 19.47 0.86
N THR A 228 2.36 19.63 1.54
CA THR A 228 2.27 19.90 2.96
C THR A 228 1.26 18.96 3.62
N TRP A 229 1.43 18.76 4.92
CA TRP A 229 0.67 17.80 5.72
C TRP A 229 0.14 18.47 7.00
N SER A 230 -0.92 17.90 7.58
CA SER A 230 -1.47 18.35 8.85
C SER A 230 -0.39 18.40 9.93
N GLY A 231 -0.44 19.42 10.80
CA GLY A 231 0.55 19.56 11.89
C GLY A 231 0.42 18.51 12.99
N THR A 232 -0.70 17.78 13.03
CA THR A 232 -1.03 16.79 14.05
C THR A 232 -1.43 15.49 13.39
N LEU A 233 -1.02 14.38 14.00
CA LEU A 233 -1.46 13.03 13.64
C LEU A 233 -2.92 12.84 14.06
N THR A 234 -3.78 12.42 13.13
CA THR A 234 -5.10 11.89 13.46
C THR A 234 -4.93 10.45 13.89
N GLN A 235 -5.30 10.10 15.12
CA GLN A 235 -5.18 8.75 15.63
C GLN A 235 -6.35 7.88 15.18
N ASP A 236 -6.07 6.76 14.50
CA ASP A 236 -7.08 5.85 13.95
C ASP A 236 -7.29 4.61 14.82
N VAL A 237 -6.19 4.05 15.34
CA VAL A 237 -6.18 2.85 16.17
C VAL A 237 -5.24 3.08 17.36
N ALA A 238 -5.81 2.98 18.56
CA ALA A 238 -5.05 3.03 19.80
C ALA A 238 -5.73 2.22 20.89
N PHE A 239 -4.93 1.80 21.86
CA PHE A 239 -5.38 1.03 23.02
C PHE A 239 -4.89 1.71 24.30
N PRO A 240 -5.53 2.81 24.74
CA PRO A 240 -5.02 3.63 25.84
C PRO A 240 -4.97 2.91 27.19
N ALA A 241 -5.70 1.79 27.34
CA ALA A 241 -5.69 0.98 28.56
C ALA A 241 -4.66 -0.17 28.51
N ASP A 242 -3.92 -0.32 27.42
CA ASP A 242 -2.94 -1.38 27.20
C ASP A 242 -1.63 -0.79 26.71
N ASN A 243 -0.71 -0.55 27.64
CA ASN A 243 0.58 0.03 27.33
C ASN A 243 1.57 -0.93 26.64
N LEU A 244 1.21 -2.20 26.44
CA LEU A 244 2.01 -3.16 25.69
C LEU A 244 1.51 -3.37 24.25
N ALA A 245 0.32 -2.85 23.93
CA ALA A 245 -0.28 -2.99 22.61
C ALA A 245 0.54 -2.24 21.55
N ARG A 246 0.74 -2.91 20.41
CA ARG A 246 1.46 -2.38 19.25
C ARG A 246 0.66 -2.60 17.96
N PRO A 247 -0.47 -1.91 17.76
CA PRO A 247 -1.13 -1.85 16.46
C PRO A 247 -0.16 -1.31 15.39
N GLY A 248 -0.05 -1.99 14.26
CA GLY A 248 0.84 -1.58 13.16
C GLY A 248 0.48 -2.16 11.81
N MET A 249 1.35 -1.90 10.82
CA MET A 249 1.29 -2.41 9.45
C MET A 249 -0.06 -2.17 8.76
N SER A 250 -0.64 -0.98 8.93
CA SER A 250 -2.00 -0.73 8.45
C SER A 250 -2.09 -0.67 6.94
N ILE A 251 -3.13 -1.30 6.39
CA ILE A 251 -3.50 -1.24 4.98
C ILE A 251 -4.96 -0.82 4.91
N VAL A 252 -5.25 0.23 4.13
CA VAL A 252 -6.60 0.80 3.98
C VAL A 252 -7.08 0.65 2.55
N VAL A 253 -8.27 0.08 2.37
CA VAL A 253 -8.89 -0.13 1.05
C VAL A 253 -10.34 0.37 1.02
N PRO A 254 -10.80 0.92 -0.12
CA PRO A 254 -12.22 1.22 -0.31
C PRO A 254 -13.04 -0.06 -0.49
N LEU A 255 -14.26 -0.07 0.03
CA LEU A 255 -15.25 -1.12 -0.12
C LEU A 255 -16.34 -0.71 -1.13
N PRO A 256 -17.01 -1.67 -1.79
CA PRO A 256 -18.07 -1.37 -2.77
C PRO A 256 -19.29 -0.62 -2.21
N ASP A 257 -19.50 -0.65 -0.90
CA ASP A 257 -20.59 0.06 -0.21
C ASP A 257 -20.23 1.50 0.17
N GLY A 258 -19.06 1.99 -0.26
CA GLY A 258 -18.57 3.34 -0.01
C GLY A 258 -17.84 3.51 1.31
N ARG A 259 -17.75 2.46 2.15
CA ARG A 259 -16.91 2.48 3.35
C ARG A 259 -15.44 2.21 3.00
N PHE A 260 -14.57 2.43 3.97
CA PHE A 260 -13.20 1.97 3.97
C PHE A 260 -13.03 0.82 4.96
N MET A 261 -12.09 -0.07 4.66
CA MET A 261 -11.64 -1.13 5.56
C MET A 261 -10.15 -0.97 5.80
N MET A 262 -9.76 -0.90 7.07
CA MET A 262 -8.38 -1.00 7.52
C MET A 262 -8.14 -2.41 8.06
N ALA A 263 -7.10 -3.08 7.58
CA ALA A 263 -6.51 -4.25 8.23
C ALA A 263 -5.20 -3.83 8.90
N TYR A 264 -4.92 -4.38 10.08
CA TYR A 264 -3.71 -4.10 10.84
C TYR A 264 -3.34 -5.29 11.72
N GLU A 265 -2.06 -5.40 12.08
CA GLU A 265 -1.61 -6.36 13.08
C GLU A 265 -1.67 -5.75 14.48
N MET A 266 -1.95 -6.59 15.47
CA MET A 266 -1.88 -6.26 16.88
C MET A 266 -0.90 -7.20 17.56
N CYS A 267 0.30 -6.69 17.81
CA CYS A 267 1.31 -7.40 18.58
C CYS A 267 1.26 -6.97 20.06
N ARG A 268 1.73 -7.84 20.96
CA ARG A 268 1.95 -7.55 22.38
C ARG A 268 3.45 -7.70 22.65
N ASP A 269 4.16 -6.59 22.82
CA ASP A 269 5.62 -6.56 23.06
C ASP A 269 6.48 -7.26 21.98
N ALA A 270 7.22 -6.46 21.21
CA ALA A 270 8.10 -6.97 20.14
C ALA A 270 9.30 -7.78 20.63
N THR A 271 9.51 -7.91 21.95
CA THR A 271 10.63 -8.65 22.56
C THR A 271 10.30 -10.09 22.93
N ASP A 272 9.02 -10.48 22.89
CA ASP A 272 8.58 -11.86 23.15
C ASP A 272 8.09 -12.53 21.85
N ALA A 273 8.89 -13.46 21.33
CA ALA A 273 8.57 -14.19 20.10
C ALA A 273 7.38 -15.16 20.25
N ASP A 274 6.96 -15.48 21.48
CA ASP A 274 5.77 -16.31 21.75
C ASP A 274 4.47 -15.48 21.72
N HIS A 275 4.54 -14.15 21.66
CA HIS A 275 3.39 -13.28 21.43
C HIS A 275 3.10 -13.13 19.93
N ALA A 276 2.36 -14.10 19.39
CA ALA A 276 1.87 -14.03 18.01
C ALA A 276 1.02 -12.77 17.81
N CYS A 277 1.36 -11.98 16.78
CA CYS A 277 0.53 -10.86 16.35
C CYS A 277 -0.81 -11.38 15.81
N GLU A 278 -1.90 -10.75 16.21
CA GLU A 278 -3.24 -11.04 15.72
C GLU A 278 -3.64 -10.04 14.65
N VAL A 279 -4.38 -10.48 13.63
CA VAL A 279 -4.87 -9.58 12.57
C VAL A 279 -6.24 -9.05 12.96
N TYR A 280 -6.39 -7.73 12.93
CA TYR A 280 -7.63 -7.02 13.20
C TYR A 280 -8.08 -6.25 11.96
N THR A 281 -9.39 -5.95 11.95
CA THR A 281 -9.99 -5.12 10.91
C THR A 281 -10.93 -4.09 11.52
N LYS A 282 -10.96 -2.89 10.94
CA LYS A 282 -11.91 -1.83 11.29
C LYS A 282 -12.49 -1.25 10.00
N THR A 283 -13.74 -0.78 10.05
CA THR A 283 -14.34 -0.06 8.92
C THR A 283 -14.67 1.37 9.29
N SER A 284 -14.59 2.27 8.32
CA SER A 284 -14.92 3.69 8.45
C SER A 284 -15.88 4.13 7.33
N PRO A 285 -16.85 5.03 7.55
CA PRO A 285 -17.64 5.61 6.46
C PRO A 285 -16.90 6.71 5.69
N ASP A 286 -15.80 7.22 6.25
CA ASP A 286 -14.95 8.31 5.76
C ASP A 286 -13.46 7.95 5.83
#